data_AF-A0A660Q141-F1
#
_entry.id   AF-A0A660Q141-F1
#
_cell.length_a   1.000
_cell.length_b   1.000
_cell.length_c   1.000
_cell.angle_alpha   90.00
_cell.angle_beta   90.00
_cell.angle_gamma   90.00
#
_symmetry.space_group_name_H-M   'P 1'
#
loop_
_entity.id
_entity.type
_entity.pdbx_description
1 polymer ?
#
loop_
_entity_poly.entity_id
_entity_poly.type
_entity_poly.pdbx_seq_one_letter_code
_entity_poly.pdbx_strand_id
1 'polypeptide(L)'
;MNLAVTISIYEYNCINKWAKNRPFWAGYGVEGNLYLIKRAKIPKYYNDMKKTRLFPIILVLITLAVNWGCGGGGVTDGNGTSQYLLYGGLVKNLDLGTVVTAVEMQRDDSLYGGAALSIGSDTLIYESNYLAYFLETDVLETPSGAYNLKAFDSSSLNEQIPFSVPGDFEITSIQLPDNRVNNGGDPVPLAWSLSLNSNGYFFSVVHKDSAYVTAGYSEFVTTGTASATVPRNAFQLYTELDTGWYYVYVCSYHGSPASDFNLPTLIPDGFTDNISKIRLNGRFGTIVVAPRDSIHVTLQ
;
A
#
# COMPACT_ATOMS: atom_id res chain seq x y z
N MET A 1 -10.71 0.06 -36.14
CA MET A 1 -10.40 0.86 -34.93
C MET A 1 -10.18 -0.15 -33.81
N ASN A 2 -8.94 -0.38 -33.38
CA ASN A 2 -8.64 -1.39 -32.36
C ASN A 2 -8.67 -0.70 -31.00
N LEU A 3 -9.57 -1.15 -30.11
CA LEU A 3 -9.56 -0.75 -28.71
C LEU A 3 -8.40 -1.48 -28.03
N ALA A 4 -7.39 -0.74 -27.59
CA ALA A 4 -6.40 -1.25 -26.65
C ALA A 4 -6.94 -1.02 -25.24
N VAL A 5 -7.03 -2.08 -24.44
CA VAL A 5 -7.42 -2.02 -23.03
C VAL A 5 -6.26 -2.60 -22.23
N THR A 6 -5.69 -1.78 -21.35
CA THR A 6 -4.67 -2.21 -20.39
C THR A 6 -5.35 -3.03 -19.30
N ILE A 7 -4.83 -4.22 -19.02
CA ILE A 7 -5.34 -5.09 -17.95
C ILE A 7 -4.19 -5.44 -17.00
N SER A 8 -4.47 -5.40 -15.70
CA SER A 8 -3.56 -5.84 -14.64
C SER A 8 -4.09 -7.14 -14.02
N ILE A 9 -3.21 -8.11 -13.78
CA ILE A 9 -3.56 -9.42 -13.24
C ILE A 9 -3.15 -9.50 -11.76
N TYR A 10 -4.11 -9.86 -10.90
CA TYR A 10 -3.90 -10.11 -9.48
C TYR A 10 -4.11 -11.59 -9.17
N GLU A 11 -3.35 -12.10 -8.21
CA GLU A 11 -3.48 -13.45 -7.67
C GLU A 11 -3.84 -13.37 -6.19
N TYR A 12 -4.82 -14.17 -5.78
CA TYR A 12 -5.21 -14.28 -4.38
C TYR A 12 -4.35 -15.38 -3.74
N ASN A 13 -3.53 -15.01 -2.77
CA ASN A 13 -2.59 -15.94 -2.15
C ASN A 13 -3.21 -16.67 -0.95
N CYS A 14 -2.55 -17.74 -0.49
CA CYS A 14 -3.00 -18.58 0.64
C CYS A 14 -2.92 -17.90 2.02
N ILE A 15 -2.46 -16.64 2.09
CA ILE A 15 -2.50 -15.81 3.30
C ILE A 15 -3.61 -14.76 3.24
N ASN A 16 -4.65 -15.02 2.43
CA ASN A 16 -5.83 -14.18 2.25
C ASN A 16 -5.54 -12.74 1.78
N LYS A 17 -4.47 -12.54 1.00
CA LYS A 17 -4.13 -11.24 0.42
C LYS A 17 -4.17 -11.27 -1.10
N TRP A 18 -4.72 -10.23 -1.70
CA TRP A 18 -4.54 -9.96 -3.12
C TRP A 18 -3.11 -9.45 -3.34
N ALA A 19 -2.35 -10.14 -4.17
CA ALA A 19 -1.03 -9.72 -4.60
C ALA A 19 -1.04 -9.56 -6.13
N LYS A 20 -0.42 -8.50 -6.65
CA LYS A 20 -0.19 -8.37 -8.09
C LYS A 20 0.67 -9.55 -8.55
N ASN A 21 0.20 -10.31 -9.55
CA ASN A 21 0.81 -11.59 -9.90
C ASN A 21 2.28 -11.38 -10.34
N ARG A 22 3.22 -11.95 -9.58
CA ARG A 22 4.66 -11.99 -9.89
C ARG A 22 5.03 -13.47 -10.09
N PRO A 23 5.05 -13.99 -11.34
CA PRO A 23 5.56 -15.33 -11.57
C PRO A 23 7.00 -15.41 -11.06
N PHE A 24 7.35 -16.48 -10.35
CA PHE A 24 8.67 -16.65 -9.69
C PHE A 24 9.88 -16.48 -10.63
N TRP A 25 9.68 -16.55 -11.95
CA TRP A 25 10.69 -16.40 -13.00
C TRP A 25 10.66 -15.04 -13.74
N ALA A 26 9.65 -14.21 -13.51
CA ALA A 26 9.51 -12.90 -14.14
C ALA A 26 9.45 -11.84 -13.05
N GLY A 27 10.57 -11.15 -12.81
CA GLY A 27 10.73 -10.11 -11.79
C GLY A 27 9.89 -8.84 -11.98
N TYR A 28 8.85 -8.87 -12.83
CA TYR A 28 7.93 -7.76 -13.09
C TYR A 28 6.48 -8.25 -13.03
N GLY A 29 5.58 -7.40 -12.54
CA GLY A 29 4.14 -7.66 -12.63
C GLY A 29 3.70 -7.75 -14.09
N VAL A 30 2.79 -8.67 -14.40
CA VAL A 30 2.27 -8.81 -15.77
C VAL A 30 1.31 -7.64 -16.05
N GLU A 31 1.79 -6.64 -16.78
CA GLU A 31 1.00 -5.55 -17.35
C GLU A 31 1.14 -5.58 -18.87
N GLY A 32 0.01 -5.51 -19.57
CA GLY A 32 0.05 -5.51 -21.03
C GLY A 32 -1.34 -5.51 -21.66
N ASN A 33 -1.35 -5.40 -22.99
CA ASN A 33 -2.56 -5.53 -23.78
C ASN A 33 -2.94 -7.01 -23.90
N LEU A 34 -4.15 -7.36 -23.47
CA LEU A 34 -4.68 -8.71 -23.63
C LEU A 34 -5.21 -8.89 -25.06
N TYR A 35 -4.63 -9.83 -25.80
CA TYR A 35 -5.11 -10.20 -27.13
C TYR A 35 -5.85 -11.54 -27.07
N LEU A 36 -7.14 -11.52 -27.38
CA LEU A 36 -7.91 -12.75 -27.64
C LEU A 36 -7.64 -13.23 -29.06
N ILE A 37 -6.72 -14.19 -29.21
CA ILE A 37 -6.33 -14.72 -30.53
C ILE A 37 -7.18 -15.93 -30.89
N LYS A 38 -8.13 -15.76 -31.81
CA LYS A 38 -8.86 -16.87 -32.45
C LYS A 38 -7.97 -17.54 -33.50
N ARG A 39 -7.45 -18.73 -33.23
CA ARG A 39 -6.60 -19.46 -34.20
C ARG A 39 -7.47 -20.23 -35.21
N ALA A 40 -7.28 -19.96 -36.51
CA ALA A 40 -8.01 -20.60 -37.61
C ALA A 40 -7.54 -22.04 -37.94
N LYS A 41 -6.39 -22.47 -37.40
CA LYS A 41 -5.90 -23.85 -37.52
C LYS A 41 -5.51 -24.37 -36.15
N ILE A 42 -6.06 -25.54 -35.80
CA ILE A 42 -5.67 -26.32 -34.64
C ILE A 42 -4.20 -26.75 -34.85
N PRO A 43 -3.32 -26.63 -33.84
CA PRO A 43 -1.92 -27.06 -33.96
C PRO A 43 -1.81 -28.51 -34.45
N LYS A 44 -0.88 -28.80 -35.37
CA LYS A 44 -0.70 -30.11 -36.03
C LYS A 44 -0.48 -31.31 -35.07
N TYR A 45 -0.26 -31.07 -33.77
CA TYR A 45 -0.17 -32.12 -32.75
C TYR A 45 -1.52 -32.70 -32.29
N TYR A 46 -2.64 -32.29 -32.88
CA TYR A 46 -3.98 -32.63 -32.39
C TYR A 46 -4.58 -33.94 -32.95
N ASN A 47 -4.03 -34.51 -34.03
CA ASN A 47 -4.68 -35.63 -34.72
C ASN A 47 -4.33 -37.04 -34.19
N ASP A 48 -3.23 -37.20 -33.45
CA ASP A 48 -2.84 -38.52 -32.89
C ASP A 48 -3.34 -38.79 -31.46
N MET A 49 -4.09 -37.87 -30.85
CA MET A 49 -4.52 -37.99 -29.45
C MET A 49 -5.95 -38.51 -29.26
N LYS A 50 -6.59 -39.10 -30.29
CA LYS A 50 -8.03 -39.41 -30.25
C LYS A 50 -8.45 -40.64 -29.43
N LYS A 51 -7.54 -41.50 -28.96
CA LYS A 51 -7.94 -42.73 -28.24
C LYS A 51 -7.29 -43.00 -26.88
N THR A 52 -6.30 -42.21 -26.47
CA THR A 52 -5.56 -42.48 -25.22
C THR A 52 -5.45 -41.28 -24.28
N ARG A 53 -6.10 -40.14 -24.59
CA ARG A 53 -5.96 -38.89 -23.80
C ARG A 53 -7.23 -38.38 -23.11
N LEU A 54 -8.32 -39.14 -23.12
CA LEU A 54 -9.45 -38.87 -22.22
C LEU A 54 -9.07 -39.13 -20.76
N PHE A 55 -8.19 -40.10 -20.51
CA PHE A 55 -7.75 -40.45 -19.15
C PHE A 55 -6.99 -39.33 -18.42
N PRO A 56 -5.95 -38.66 -18.99
CA PRO A 56 -5.25 -37.57 -18.30
C PRO A 56 -6.12 -36.31 -18.14
N ILE A 57 -7.02 -36.00 -19.07
CA ILE A 57 -7.92 -34.84 -18.94
C ILE A 57 -8.97 -35.08 -17.85
N ILE A 58 -9.53 -36.30 -17.78
CA ILE A 58 -10.44 -36.70 -16.70
C ILE A 58 -9.69 -36.76 -15.36
N LEU A 59 -8.43 -37.22 -15.32
CA LEU A 59 -7.62 -37.24 -14.11
C LEU A 59 -7.32 -35.81 -13.61
N VAL A 60 -6.98 -34.88 -14.52
CA VAL A 60 -6.76 -33.45 -14.19
C VAL A 60 -8.06 -32.79 -13.71
N LEU A 61 -9.21 -33.08 -14.34
CA LEU A 61 -10.51 -32.58 -13.91
C LEU A 61 -10.97 -33.18 -12.57
N ILE A 62 -10.67 -34.44 -12.29
CA ILE A 62 -10.94 -35.08 -10.99
C ILE A 62 -10.03 -34.46 -9.92
N THR A 63 -8.74 -34.26 -10.18
CA THR A 63 -7.85 -33.56 -9.22
C THR A 63 -8.24 -32.09 -9.01
N LEU A 64 -8.80 -31.42 -10.02
CA LEU A 64 -9.36 -30.07 -9.87
C LEU A 64 -10.67 -30.07 -9.07
N ALA A 65 -11.51 -31.11 -9.22
CA ALA A 65 -12.75 -31.27 -8.47
C ALA A 65 -12.52 -31.68 -7.00
N VAL A 66 -11.45 -32.42 -6.68
CA VAL A 66 -11.11 -32.73 -5.27
C VAL A 66 -10.56 -31.51 -4.53
N ASN A 67 -10.04 -30.50 -5.24
CA ASN A 67 -9.68 -29.20 -4.65
C ASN A 67 -10.86 -28.22 -4.52
N TRP A 68 -12.07 -28.61 -4.95
CA TRP A 68 -13.31 -27.87 -4.64
C TRP A 68 -13.96 -28.30 -3.33
N GLY A 69 -13.31 -29.20 -2.58
CA GLY A 69 -13.42 -29.21 -1.14
C GLY A 69 -12.62 -28.04 -0.58
N CYS A 70 -13.09 -26.81 -0.75
CA CYS A 70 -12.78 -25.76 0.22
C CYS A 70 -13.43 -26.28 1.50
N GLY A 71 -12.67 -27.06 2.27
CA GLY A 71 -13.01 -27.37 3.62
C GLY A 71 -13.15 -26.02 4.28
N GLY A 72 -14.38 -25.54 4.39
CA GLY A 72 -14.77 -24.65 5.46
C GLY A 72 -14.42 -25.41 6.72
N GLY A 73 -13.15 -25.34 7.11
CA GLY A 73 -12.78 -25.53 8.50
C GLY A 73 -13.70 -24.58 9.19
N GLY A 74 -14.71 -25.14 9.85
CA GLY A 74 -15.63 -24.36 10.66
C GLY A 74 -14.76 -23.45 11.48
N VAL A 75 -15.07 -22.15 11.43
CA VAL A 75 -14.46 -21.13 12.26
C VAL A 75 -14.44 -21.73 13.66
N THR A 76 -13.28 -22.25 14.06
CA THR A 76 -13.11 -22.71 15.43
C THR A 76 -13.15 -21.43 16.19
N ASP A 77 -14.22 -21.22 16.96
CA ASP A 77 -14.36 -20.15 17.94
C ASP A 77 -13.15 -20.24 18.88
N GLY A 78 -12.06 -19.63 18.44
CA GLY A 78 -10.85 -19.45 19.20
C GLY A 78 -11.22 -18.48 20.29
N ASN A 79 -11.40 -19.00 21.50
CA ASN A 79 -11.46 -18.21 22.72
C ASN A 79 -10.40 -17.08 22.67
N GLY A 80 -10.81 -15.87 22.30
CA GLY A 80 -9.99 -14.65 22.35
C GLY A 80 -9.42 -14.07 21.05
N THR A 81 -9.77 -14.55 19.85
CA THR A 81 -9.30 -13.92 18.59
C THR A 81 -10.24 -12.79 18.16
N SER A 82 -9.73 -11.57 18.04
CA SER A 82 -10.52 -10.40 17.60
C SER A 82 -11.32 -10.71 16.34
N GLN A 83 -12.62 -10.41 16.37
CA GLN A 83 -13.56 -10.75 15.28
C GLN A 83 -13.35 -9.89 14.03
N TYR A 84 -12.66 -8.75 14.19
CA TYR A 84 -12.43 -7.76 13.14
C TYR A 84 -10.94 -7.42 13.06
N LEU A 85 -10.46 -7.23 11.83
CA LEU A 85 -9.16 -6.65 11.51
C LEU A 85 -9.36 -5.33 10.77
N LEU A 86 -8.62 -4.29 11.13
CA LEU A 86 -8.63 -3.00 10.46
C LEU A 86 -7.21 -2.58 10.11
N TYR A 87 -7.00 -2.29 8.83
CA TYR A 87 -5.74 -1.80 8.28
C TYR A 87 -6.01 -0.51 7.52
N GLY A 88 -5.30 0.56 7.84
CA GLY A 88 -5.45 1.76 7.04
C GLY A 88 -4.62 2.93 7.52
N GLY A 89 -4.97 4.09 7.00
CA GLY A 89 -4.46 5.34 7.51
C GLY A 89 -5.01 6.55 6.80
N LEU A 90 -4.72 7.71 7.38
CA LEU A 90 -5.00 9.02 6.80
C LEU A 90 -3.68 9.63 6.32
N VAL A 91 -3.65 10.08 5.07
CA VAL A 91 -2.51 10.75 4.46
C VAL A 91 -2.89 12.19 4.16
N LYS A 92 -2.28 13.13 4.88
CA LYS A 92 -2.31 14.57 4.57
C LYS A 92 -1.08 14.89 3.74
N ASN A 93 -1.26 15.11 2.45
CA ASN A 93 -0.18 15.40 1.53
C ASN A 93 -0.09 16.90 1.24
N LEU A 94 0.87 17.59 1.88
CA LEU A 94 1.05 19.04 1.72
C LEU A 94 1.64 19.41 0.35
N ASP A 95 2.34 18.47 -0.30
CA ASP A 95 2.87 18.65 -1.66
C ASP A 95 1.75 18.70 -2.71
N LEU A 96 0.71 17.88 -2.54
CA LEU A 96 -0.44 17.82 -3.44
C LEU A 96 -1.63 18.68 -2.97
N GLY A 97 -1.64 19.13 -1.72
CA GLY A 97 -2.77 19.83 -1.11
C GLY A 97 -3.99 18.94 -0.89
N THR A 98 -3.79 17.65 -0.62
CA THR A 98 -4.86 16.65 -0.47
C THR A 98 -4.86 16.00 0.91
N VAL A 99 -6.03 15.61 1.41
CA VAL A 99 -6.17 14.75 2.60
C VAL A 99 -7.00 13.55 2.23
N VAL A 100 -6.41 12.37 2.27
CA VAL A 100 -7.09 11.13 1.91
C VAL A 100 -7.04 10.15 3.07
N THR A 101 -8.11 9.40 3.26
CA THR A 101 -8.10 8.23 4.13
C THR A 101 -8.33 6.97 3.31
N ALA A 102 -7.56 5.93 3.61
CA ALA A 102 -7.68 4.62 2.99
C ALA A 102 -7.77 3.59 4.10
N VAL A 103 -8.89 2.86 4.17
CA VAL A 103 -9.11 1.84 5.19
C VAL A 103 -9.63 0.56 4.59
N GLU A 104 -9.07 -0.54 5.07
CA GLU A 104 -9.49 -1.90 4.87
C GLU A 104 -10.01 -2.48 6.19
N MET A 105 -11.22 -3.04 6.19
CA MET A 105 -11.76 -3.79 7.33
C MET A 105 -12.13 -5.22 6.90
N GLN A 106 -11.71 -6.21 7.71
CA GLN A 106 -11.96 -7.66 7.55
C GLN A 106 -12.64 -8.23 8.81
N ARG A 107 -13.47 -9.27 8.65
CA ARG A 107 -14.25 -9.92 9.72
C ARG A 107 -14.18 -11.43 9.50
N ASP A 108 -13.87 -12.15 10.56
CA ASP A 108 -13.41 -13.53 10.45
C ASP A 108 -14.55 -14.58 10.46
N ASP A 109 -15.76 -14.21 10.90
CA ASP A 109 -16.80 -15.17 11.27
C ASP A 109 -18.01 -15.25 10.31
N SER A 110 -18.23 -14.26 9.45
CA SER A 110 -19.45 -14.17 8.62
C SER A 110 -19.35 -13.14 7.50
N LEU A 111 -20.23 -13.28 6.49
CA LEU A 111 -20.50 -12.22 5.53
C LEU A 111 -21.14 -11.04 6.26
N TYR A 112 -20.62 -9.84 6.00
CA TYR A 112 -20.97 -8.64 6.73
C TYR A 112 -22.42 -8.16 6.57
N GLY A 113 -23.01 -7.75 7.69
CA GLY A 113 -24.02 -6.70 7.71
C GLY A 113 -23.35 -5.34 7.54
N GLY A 114 -24.07 -4.33 7.05
CA GLY A 114 -23.48 -3.02 6.73
C GLY A 114 -22.62 -2.45 7.86
N ALA A 115 -21.43 -1.97 7.50
CA ALA A 115 -20.48 -1.40 8.44
C ALA A 115 -20.21 0.08 8.10
N ALA A 116 -19.83 0.85 9.12
CA ALA A 116 -19.49 2.25 8.96
C ALA A 116 -18.19 2.58 9.68
N LEU A 117 -17.33 3.32 9.00
CA LEU A 117 -16.20 4.01 9.62
C LEU A 117 -16.48 5.51 9.59
N SER A 118 -16.13 6.24 10.64
CA SER A 118 -16.27 7.70 10.62
C SER A 118 -15.11 8.39 11.30
N ILE A 119 -14.67 9.50 10.71
CA ILE A 119 -13.67 10.42 11.26
C ILE A 119 -14.32 11.81 11.32
N GLY A 120 -14.53 12.33 12.52
CA GLY A 120 -15.24 13.60 12.67
C GLY A 120 -16.70 13.51 12.17
N SER A 121 -17.06 14.35 11.20
CA SER A 121 -18.36 14.32 10.51
C SER A 121 -18.36 13.40 9.28
N ASP A 122 -17.18 13.06 8.76
CA ASP A 122 -17.06 12.29 7.54
C ASP A 122 -17.31 10.81 7.86
N THR A 123 -18.30 10.24 7.17
CA THR A 123 -18.73 8.85 7.38
C THR A 123 -18.54 8.08 6.09
N LEU A 124 -17.82 6.98 6.22
CA LEU A 124 -17.54 5.96 5.24
C LEU A 124 -18.52 4.83 5.48
N ILE A 125 -19.52 4.73 4.62
CA ILE A 125 -20.53 3.67 4.69
C ILE A 125 -20.11 2.57 3.72
N TYR A 126 -19.99 1.36 4.24
CA TYR A 126 -19.67 0.19 3.45
C TYR A 126 -20.95 -0.58 3.13
N GLU A 127 -21.33 -0.56 1.86
CA GLU A 127 -22.45 -1.35 1.34
C GLU A 127 -21.91 -2.44 0.41
N SER A 128 -21.82 -3.71 0.84
CA SER A 128 -21.79 -4.89 -0.06
C SER A 128 -21.38 -6.22 0.62
N ASN A 129 -21.70 -7.31 -0.10
CA ASN A 129 -21.42 -8.72 0.15
C ASN A 129 -19.96 -9.16 -0.18
N TYR A 130 -18.95 -8.30 0.02
CA TYR A 130 -17.55 -8.65 -0.25
C TYR A 130 -16.80 -9.09 1.02
N LEU A 131 -15.70 -9.83 0.83
CA LEU A 131 -14.85 -10.35 1.92
C LEU A 131 -13.96 -9.28 2.58
N ALA A 132 -13.81 -8.12 1.95
CA ALA A 132 -13.05 -6.99 2.49
C ALA A 132 -13.70 -5.68 2.07
N TYR A 133 -13.70 -4.72 3.00
CA TYR A 133 -14.21 -3.37 2.80
C TYR A 133 -13.06 -2.42 2.52
N PHE A 134 -12.94 -1.96 1.28
CA PHE A 134 -11.93 -0.99 0.89
C PHE A 134 -12.58 0.33 0.53
N LEU A 135 -12.10 1.43 1.10
CA LEU A 135 -12.54 2.76 0.70
C LEU A 135 -11.39 3.76 0.74
N GLU A 136 -11.32 4.54 -0.33
CA GLU A 136 -10.49 5.71 -0.49
C GLU A 136 -11.42 6.91 -0.61
N THR A 137 -11.26 7.92 0.24
CA THR A 137 -11.99 9.19 0.08
C THR A 137 -11.10 10.37 0.41
N ASP A 138 -11.35 11.47 -0.29
CA ASP A 138 -10.94 12.78 0.20
C ASP A 138 -11.72 13.08 1.49
N VAL A 139 -11.00 13.54 2.51
CA VAL A 139 -11.55 13.99 3.79
C VAL A 139 -11.55 15.51 3.76
N LEU A 140 -12.62 16.14 4.26
CA LEU A 140 -12.60 17.60 4.39
C LEU A 140 -11.48 17.99 5.37
N GLU A 141 -10.84 19.14 5.14
CA GLU A 141 -9.67 19.64 5.87
C GLU A 141 -9.51 19.02 7.26
N THR A 142 -8.44 18.25 7.46
CA THR A 142 -8.13 17.64 8.76
C THR A 142 -6.97 18.41 9.41
N PRO A 143 -7.25 19.42 10.25
CA PRO A 143 -6.22 20.09 11.03
C PRO A 143 -5.40 19.12 11.87
N SER A 144 -4.20 19.52 12.25
CA SER A 144 -3.42 18.77 13.24
C SER A 144 -4.16 18.69 14.57
N GLY A 145 -4.13 17.54 15.23
CA GLY A 145 -4.82 17.36 16.51
C GLY A 145 -5.23 15.92 16.77
N ALA A 146 -5.92 15.70 17.89
CA ALA A 146 -6.44 14.40 18.29
C ALA A 146 -7.83 14.15 17.70
N TYR A 147 -8.03 12.94 17.17
CA TYR A 147 -9.25 12.47 16.54
C TYR A 147 -9.59 11.06 17.03
N ASN A 148 -10.80 10.60 16.69
CA ASN A 148 -11.19 9.22 16.88
C ASN A 148 -11.73 8.67 15.56
N LEU A 149 -11.19 7.54 15.14
CA LEU A 149 -11.81 6.70 14.12
C LEU A 149 -12.87 5.85 14.84
N LYS A 150 -14.14 6.05 14.50
CA LYS A 150 -15.22 5.20 14.99
C LYS A 150 -15.43 4.07 14.00
N ALA A 151 -15.43 2.84 14.49
CA ALA A 151 -15.75 1.65 13.72
C ALA A 151 -17.03 1.03 14.25
N PHE A 152 -18.01 0.88 13.37
CA PHE A 152 -19.34 0.40 13.68
C PHE A 152 -19.79 -0.70 12.73
N ASP A 153 -20.41 -1.74 13.28
CA ASP A 153 -21.17 -2.77 12.55
C ASP A 153 -22.47 -3.01 13.33
N SER A 154 -23.56 -3.13 12.60
CA SER A 154 -24.92 -3.44 13.06
C SER A 154 -25.02 -4.59 14.08
N SER A 155 -24.12 -5.57 14.06
CA SER A 155 -24.19 -6.72 14.97
C SER A 155 -23.45 -6.55 16.28
N SER A 156 -22.19 -6.11 16.24
CA SER A 156 -21.27 -6.32 17.37
C SER A 156 -20.09 -5.35 17.45
N LEU A 157 -19.82 -4.51 16.45
CA LEU A 157 -18.70 -3.59 16.47
C LEU A 157 -19.19 -2.18 16.83
N ASN A 158 -18.62 -1.59 17.87
CA ASN A 158 -18.79 -0.18 18.21
C ASN A 158 -17.53 0.27 18.98
N GLU A 159 -16.47 0.47 18.23
CA GLU A 159 -15.15 0.79 18.76
C GLU A 159 -14.73 2.21 18.39
N GLN A 160 -13.95 2.82 19.28
CA GLN A 160 -13.29 4.10 19.00
C GLN A 160 -11.78 3.92 19.11
N ILE A 161 -11.09 4.28 18.05
CA ILE A 161 -9.65 4.17 17.91
C ILE A 161 -9.09 5.60 17.94
N PRO A 162 -8.46 6.03 19.04
CA PRO A 162 -7.87 7.36 19.12
C PRO A 162 -6.65 7.42 18.19
N PHE A 163 -6.51 8.52 17.48
CA PHE A 163 -5.31 8.83 16.70
C PHE A 163 -5.05 10.34 16.72
N SER A 164 -3.87 10.75 16.30
CA SER A 164 -3.54 12.17 16.14
C SER A 164 -3.06 12.41 14.73
N VAL A 165 -3.45 13.53 14.12
CA VAL A 165 -2.87 14.01 12.86
C VAL A 165 -1.69 14.92 13.20
N PRO A 166 -0.47 14.60 12.72
CA PRO A 166 0.68 15.45 12.92
C PRO A 166 0.50 16.88 12.39
N GLY A 167 1.30 17.80 12.93
CA GLY A 167 1.38 19.20 12.50
C GLY A 167 2.00 19.35 11.12
N ASP A 168 1.66 20.44 10.44
CA ASP A 168 2.32 20.80 9.20
C ASP A 168 3.79 21.15 9.46
N PHE A 169 4.65 20.79 8.51
CA PHE A 169 6.09 20.96 8.60
C PHE A 169 6.68 20.96 7.18
N GLU A 170 7.95 21.33 7.07
CA GLU A 170 8.62 21.50 5.78
C GLU A 170 10.10 21.12 5.84
N ILE A 171 10.65 20.75 4.69
CA ILE A 171 12.09 20.59 4.51
C ILE A 171 12.72 21.99 4.58
N THR A 172 13.62 22.20 5.54
CA THR A 172 14.25 23.52 5.78
C THR A 172 15.63 23.60 5.16
N SER A 173 16.28 22.47 4.90
CA SER A 173 17.60 22.44 4.29
C SER A 173 17.89 21.10 3.61
N ILE A 174 18.51 21.18 2.44
CA ILE A 174 19.22 20.09 1.78
C ILE A 174 20.65 20.61 1.54
N GLN A 175 21.64 19.93 2.12
CA GLN A 175 23.05 20.33 2.03
C GLN A 175 23.64 19.96 0.66
N LEU A 176 23.26 20.72 -0.35
CA LEU A 176 23.79 20.71 -1.72
C LEU A 176 24.08 22.15 -2.16
N PRO A 177 24.89 22.36 -3.22
CA PRO A 177 25.02 23.67 -3.83
C PRO A 177 23.66 24.18 -4.33
N ASP A 178 23.55 25.49 -4.56
CA ASP A 178 22.30 26.16 -4.96
C ASP A 178 21.68 25.58 -6.24
N ASN A 179 22.49 24.99 -7.13
CA ASN A 179 22.04 24.32 -8.34
C ASN A 179 21.44 22.92 -8.11
N ARG A 180 21.40 22.45 -6.84
CA ARG A 180 20.91 21.14 -6.40
C ARG A 180 21.59 19.94 -7.05
N VAL A 181 22.81 20.13 -7.57
CA VAL A 181 23.55 19.05 -8.22
C VAL A 181 24.21 18.16 -7.18
N ASN A 182 23.94 16.85 -7.26
CA ASN A 182 24.62 15.81 -6.52
C ASN A 182 25.47 14.97 -7.50
N ASN A 183 26.78 15.19 -7.51
CA ASN A 183 27.71 14.45 -8.36
C ASN A 183 27.95 13.06 -7.79
N GLY A 184 27.70 12.01 -8.57
CA GLY A 184 27.97 10.63 -8.18
C GLY A 184 26.98 10.01 -7.18
N GLY A 185 25.94 10.76 -6.78
CA GLY A 185 24.95 10.33 -5.80
C GLY A 185 25.51 10.27 -4.39
N ASP A 186 26.37 11.21 -4.02
CA ASP A 186 26.94 11.27 -2.68
C ASP A 186 25.84 11.41 -1.61
N PRO A 187 26.07 10.91 -0.38
CA PRO A 187 25.10 11.06 0.70
C PRO A 187 24.75 12.53 0.96
N VAL A 188 23.46 12.84 1.06
CA VAL A 188 22.97 14.22 1.16
C VAL A 188 22.31 14.46 2.51
N PRO A 189 22.91 15.30 3.38
CA PRO A 189 22.26 15.72 4.61
C PRO A 189 21.02 16.57 4.35
N LEU A 190 19.98 16.30 5.14
CA LEU A 190 18.63 16.85 5.01
C LEU A 190 18.16 17.26 6.42
N ALA A 191 17.48 18.40 6.52
CA ALA A 191 16.83 18.86 7.75
C ALA A 191 15.43 19.41 7.46
N TRP A 192 14.56 19.35 8.46
CA TRP A 192 13.16 19.81 8.38
C TRP A 192 12.72 20.46 9.70
N SER A 193 11.57 21.14 9.67
CA SER A 193 10.92 21.67 10.87
C SER A 193 10.18 20.57 11.64
N LEU A 194 10.07 20.70 12.96
CA LEU A 194 9.39 19.67 13.78
C LEU A 194 7.87 19.68 13.52
N SER A 195 7.32 18.50 13.28
CA SER A 195 5.88 18.23 13.20
C SER A 195 5.34 17.86 14.59
N LEU A 196 4.47 18.71 15.15
CA LEU A 196 3.79 18.44 16.42
C LEU A 196 2.93 17.17 16.34
N ASN A 197 2.75 16.47 17.47
CA ASN A 197 1.96 15.22 17.54
C ASN A 197 2.44 14.07 16.64
N SER A 198 3.69 14.11 16.15
CA SER A 198 4.30 12.97 15.45
C SER A 198 4.91 11.97 16.44
N ASN A 199 4.86 10.68 16.10
CA ASN A 199 5.66 9.64 16.78
C ASN A 199 7.05 9.49 16.17
N GLY A 200 7.24 9.91 14.92
CA GLY A 200 8.51 9.82 14.22
C GLY A 200 8.41 10.31 12.79
N TYR A 201 9.50 10.08 12.04
CA TYR A 201 9.62 10.45 10.64
C TYR A 201 10.19 9.28 9.84
N PHE A 202 9.83 9.25 8.57
CA PHE A 202 10.59 8.57 7.53
C PHE A 202 10.79 9.54 6.37
N PHE A 203 11.78 9.29 5.53
CA PHE A 203 11.97 10.06 4.31
C PHE A 203 11.84 9.14 3.10
N SER A 204 11.57 9.75 1.96
CA SER A 204 11.43 9.05 0.69
C SER A 204 12.15 9.78 -0.41
N VAL A 205 12.78 9.03 -1.30
CA VAL A 205 13.49 9.55 -2.46
C VAL A 205 13.00 8.79 -3.68
N VAL A 206 12.45 9.52 -4.63
CA VAL A 206 11.83 8.95 -5.83
C VAL A 206 12.37 9.66 -7.05
N HIS A 207 12.63 8.91 -8.12
CA HIS A 207 12.86 9.53 -9.42
C HIS A 207 11.60 10.34 -9.79
N LYS A 208 11.77 11.54 -10.37
CA LYS A 208 10.66 12.46 -10.66
C LYS A 208 9.51 11.80 -11.41
N ASP A 209 9.84 10.94 -12.38
CA ASP A 209 8.86 10.24 -13.22
C ASP A 209 8.21 9.02 -12.55
N SER A 210 8.66 8.69 -11.32
CA SER A 210 8.22 7.54 -10.52
C SER A 210 7.51 7.94 -9.23
N ALA A 211 7.29 9.23 -8.98
CA ALA A 211 6.53 9.68 -7.82
C ALA A 211 5.08 9.16 -7.88
N TYR A 212 4.58 8.63 -6.76
CA TYR A 212 3.22 8.10 -6.61
C TYR A 212 2.90 6.82 -7.40
N VAL A 213 3.91 6.16 -8.00
CA VAL A 213 3.77 4.84 -8.61
C VAL A 213 4.42 3.72 -7.78
N THR A 214 4.65 3.97 -6.49
CA THR A 214 5.22 3.02 -5.51
C THR A 214 6.67 2.58 -5.77
N ALA A 215 7.39 3.29 -6.63
CA ALA A 215 8.79 3.01 -6.95
C ALA A 215 9.71 4.09 -6.36
N GLY A 216 10.54 3.70 -5.39
CA GLY A 216 11.57 4.56 -4.82
C GLY A 216 12.20 4.01 -3.55
N TYR A 217 13.00 4.84 -2.91
CA TYR A 217 13.64 4.55 -1.64
C TYR A 217 12.83 5.14 -0.49
N SER A 218 12.75 4.44 0.63
CA SER A 218 12.15 4.93 1.87
C SER A 218 12.84 4.34 3.09
N GLU A 219 13.07 5.15 4.12
CA GLU A 219 13.71 4.69 5.35
C GLU A 219 13.25 5.49 6.57
N PHE A 220 13.14 4.81 7.72
CA PHE A 220 12.85 5.45 9.01
C PHE A 220 14.00 6.33 9.49
N VAL A 221 13.66 7.46 10.10
CA VAL A 221 14.62 8.32 10.79
C VAL A 221 14.81 7.80 12.20
N THR A 222 16.04 7.36 12.54
CA THR A 222 16.34 6.69 13.81
C THR A 222 16.97 7.59 14.88
N THR A 223 17.40 8.80 14.50
CA THR A 223 18.22 9.69 15.35
C THR A 223 17.41 10.50 16.37
N GLY A 224 16.08 10.44 16.33
CA GLY A 224 15.22 11.27 17.19
C GLY A 224 15.31 12.78 16.90
N THR A 225 15.98 13.17 15.81
CA THR A 225 16.17 14.57 15.38
C THR A 225 15.40 14.86 14.09
N ALA A 226 15.10 16.14 13.83
CA ALA A 226 14.51 16.61 12.58
C ALA A 226 15.55 16.72 11.45
N SER A 227 16.35 15.67 11.30
CA SER A 227 17.41 15.58 10.30
C SER A 227 17.72 14.13 9.97
N ALA A 228 18.18 13.90 8.74
CA ALA A 228 18.64 12.61 8.25
C ALA A 228 19.72 12.83 7.19
N THR A 229 20.35 11.75 6.74
CA THR A 229 21.20 11.76 5.55
C THR A 229 20.59 10.83 4.54
N VAL A 230 20.26 11.36 3.37
CA VAL A 230 19.84 10.54 2.23
C VAL A 230 21.07 9.73 1.78
N PRO A 231 21.03 8.40 1.88
CA PRO A 231 22.18 7.58 1.52
C PRO A 231 22.30 7.41 0.01
N ARG A 232 23.49 7.04 -0.48
CA ARG A 232 23.78 6.88 -1.92
C ARG A 232 22.87 5.87 -2.63
N ASN A 233 22.49 4.79 -1.94
CA ASN A 233 21.59 3.76 -2.47
C ASN A 233 20.18 4.29 -2.76
N ALA A 234 19.79 5.46 -2.23
CA ALA A 234 18.53 6.10 -2.58
C ALA A 234 18.47 6.60 -4.04
N PHE A 235 19.63 6.72 -4.70
CA PHE A 235 19.78 7.15 -6.10
C PHE A 235 20.25 6.01 -7.01
N GLN A 236 20.16 4.76 -6.56
CA GLN A 236 20.64 3.61 -7.32
C GLN A 236 19.49 2.77 -7.83
N LEU A 237 19.58 2.36 -9.10
CA LEU A 237 18.78 1.29 -9.65
C LEU A 237 19.66 0.03 -9.68
N TYR A 238 19.35 -0.93 -8.81
CA TYR A 238 20.20 -2.10 -8.54
C TYR A 238 21.57 -1.72 -7.96
N THR A 239 22.62 -1.71 -8.78
CA THR A 239 24.00 -1.40 -8.39
C THR A 239 24.55 -0.18 -9.12
N GLU A 240 23.81 0.35 -10.08
CA GLU A 240 24.23 1.49 -10.88
C GLU A 240 23.56 2.76 -10.38
N LEU A 241 24.30 3.87 -10.48
CA LEU A 241 23.75 5.18 -10.19
C LEU A 241 22.71 5.52 -11.25
N ASP A 242 21.48 5.78 -10.82
CA ASP A 242 20.42 6.24 -11.69
C ASP A 242 20.41 7.78 -11.65
N THR A 243 20.73 8.40 -12.78
CA THR A 243 20.91 9.85 -12.89
C THR A 243 19.61 10.53 -13.30
N GLY A 244 19.39 11.76 -12.84
CA GLY A 244 18.21 12.52 -13.19
C GLY A 244 17.70 13.36 -12.05
N TRP A 245 16.47 13.83 -12.18
CA TRP A 245 15.81 14.60 -11.14
C TRP A 245 15.10 13.67 -10.16
N TYR A 246 15.41 13.84 -8.89
CA TYR A 246 14.76 13.14 -7.79
C TYR A 246 13.95 14.12 -6.95
N TYR A 247 12.83 13.65 -6.44
CA TYR A 247 12.07 14.31 -5.40
C TYR A 247 12.38 13.67 -4.05
N VAL A 248 12.62 14.54 -3.07
CA VAL A 248 12.84 14.16 -1.68
C VAL A 248 11.63 14.60 -0.88
N TYR A 249 11.05 13.64 -0.18
CA TYR A 249 9.91 13.84 0.70
C TYR A 249 10.32 13.50 2.13
N VAL A 250 9.81 14.25 3.09
CA VAL A 250 9.82 13.85 4.51
C VAL A 250 8.39 13.64 4.94
N CYS A 251 8.16 12.53 5.62
CA CYS A 251 6.85 12.10 6.09
C CYS A 251 6.90 11.99 7.61
N SER A 252 6.10 12.79 8.30
CA SER A 252 5.87 12.58 9.74
C SER A 252 4.71 11.59 9.90
N TYR A 253 4.78 10.73 10.91
CA TYR A 253 3.72 9.76 11.17
C TYR A 253 3.28 9.76 12.62
N HIS A 254 2.05 9.30 12.85
CA HIS A 254 1.53 8.95 14.17
C HIS A 254 0.78 7.62 14.09
N GLY A 255 0.91 6.79 15.12
CA GLY A 255 0.36 5.44 15.13
C GLY A 255 1.11 4.49 14.20
N SER A 256 0.36 3.61 13.53
CA SER A 256 0.90 2.57 12.65
C SER A 256 0.13 2.58 11.32
N PRO A 257 0.47 3.48 10.38
CA PRO A 257 -0.21 3.54 9.08
C PRO A 257 0.04 2.24 8.31
N ALA A 258 -0.98 1.75 7.61
CA ALA A 258 -0.90 0.49 6.83
C ALA A 258 -1.28 0.65 5.35
N SER A 259 -1.48 1.89 4.89
CA SER A 259 -1.82 2.18 3.49
C SER A 259 -0.79 3.13 2.89
N ASP A 260 -0.25 2.75 1.73
CA ASP A 260 0.64 3.58 0.92
C ASP A 260 -0.13 4.50 -0.04
N PHE A 261 -1.46 4.52 0.08
CA PHE A 261 -2.29 5.31 -0.81
C PHE A 261 -1.95 6.80 -0.72
N ASN A 262 -1.79 7.46 -1.87
CA ASN A 262 -1.44 8.88 -1.97
C ASN A 262 -0.07 9.26 -1.35
N LEU A 263 0.82 8.28 -1.17
CA LEU A 263 2.21 8.52 -0.82
C LEU A 263 3.12 8.51 -2.07
N PRO A 264 4.24 9.25 -2.03
CA PRO A 264 5.18 9.29 -3.16
C PRO A 264 5.83 7.92 -3.43
N THR A 265 6.00 7.09 -2.40
CA THR A 265 6.50 5.70 -2.47
C THR A 265 5.90 4.87 -1.32
N LEU A 266 6.28 3.60 -1.24
CA LEU A 266 5.88 2.68 -0.17
C LEU A 266 6.35 3.16 1.21
N ILE A 267 5.56 2.90 2.24
CA ILE A 267 5.97 3.06 3.63
C ILE A 267 7.12 2.06 3.93
N PRO A 268 8.18 2.48 4.65
CA PRO A 268 9.22 1.55 5.06
C PRO A 268 8.67 0.46 6.01
N ASP A 269 9.13 -0.78 5.82
CA ASP A 269 8.77 -1.91 6.68
C ASP A 269 9.21 -1.66 8.13
N GLY A 270 8.36 -1.99 9.10
CA GLY A 270 8.71 -1.90 10.54
C GLY A 270 7.55 -1.52 11.47
N PHE A 271 6.45 -1.04 10.90
CA PHE A 271 5.23 -0.76 11.66
C PHE A 271 4.53 -2.05 12.14
N THR A 272 4.15 -2.08 13.42
CA THR A 272 3.44 -3.20 14.05
C THR A 272 2.00 -2.81 14.40
N ASP A 273 1.15 -3.79 14.68
CA ASP A 273 -0.23 -3.58 15.12
C ASP A 273 -0.29 -2.65 16.34
N ASN A 274 -1.15 -1.64 16.26
CA ASN A 274 -1.37 -0.64 17.33
C ASN A 274 -2.84 -0.56 17.76
N ILE A 275 -3.72 -1.37 17.16
CA ILE A 275 -5.09 -1.57 17.59
C ILE A 275 -5.17 -2.92 18.31
N SER A 276 -5.55 -2.87 19.58
CA SER A 276 -5.75 -4.06 20.42
C SER A 276 -7.01 -3.86 21.27
N LYS A 277 -8.18 -4.12 20.68
CA LYS A 277 -9.49 -4.07 21.34
C LYS A 277 -10.07 -5.48 21.43
N ILE A 278 -11.09 -5.66 22.28
CA ILE A 278 -11.73 -6.97 22.51
C ILE A 278 -12.21 -7.60 21.19
N ARG A 279 -12.72 -6.78 20.26
CA ARG A 279 -13.28 -7.24 18.99
C ARG A 279 -12.50 -6.79 17.76
N LEU A 280 -11.54 -5.88 17.90
CA LEU A 280 -10.88 -5.23 16.77
C LEU A 280 -9.37 -5.20 16.97
N ASN A 281 -8.63 -5.72 16.00
CA ASN A 281 -7.17 -5.63 15.93
C ASN A 281 -6.71 -4.98 14.62
N GLY A 282 -5.41 -4.67 14.53
CA GLY A 282 -4.76 -4.27 13.29
C GLY A 282 -3.97 -2.97 13.43
N ARG A 283 -3.92 -2.19 12.35
CA ARG A 283 -3.05 -1.04 12.18
C ARG A 283 -3.81 0.16 11.63
N PHE A 284 -3.74 1.26 12.35
CA PHE A 284 -4.17 2.55 11.83
C PHE A 284 -3.19 3.64 12.27
N GLY A 285 -2.93 4.54 11.35
CA GLY A 285 -2.07 5.69 11.62
C GLY A 285 -2.32 6.81 10.64
N THR A 286 -1.59 7.88 10.83
CA THR A 286 -1.69 9.04 9.96
C THR A 286 -0.30 9.44 9.49
N ILE A 287 -0.21 9.92 8.27
CA ILE A 287 1.02 10.43 7.67
C ILE A 287 0.77 11.85 7.22
N VAL A 288 1.69 12.76 7.53
CA VAL A 288 1.76 14.08 6.90
C VAL A 288 2.99 14.12 6.03
N VAL A 289 2.79 14.36 4.73
CA VAL A 289 3.88 14.51 3.76
C VAL A 289 4.20 16.00 3.63
N ALA A 290 5.44 16.39 3.93
CA ALA A 290 5.91 17.76 3.72
C ALA A 290 5.97 18.10 2.22
N PRO A 291 5.93 19.40 1.85
CA PRO A 291 6.26 19.83 0.48
C PRO A 291 7.63 19.29 0.06
N ARG A 292 7.74 18.78 -1.16
CA ARG A 292 8.97 18.14 -1.63
C ARG A 292 10.07 19.15 -1.92
N ASP A 293 11.30 18.67 -1.85
CA ASP A 293 12.47 19.35 -2.45
C ASP A 293 13.05 18.46 -3.57
N SER A 294 14.05 18.95 -4.29
CA SER A 294 14.60 18.29 -5.47
C SER A 294 16.11 18.20 -5.47
N ILE A 295 16.61 17.11 -6.02
CA ILE A 295 18.04 16.83 -6.20
C ILE A 295 18.26 16.40 -7.66
N HIS A 296 19.27 16.97 -8.32
CA HIS A 296 19.69 16.54 -9.65
C HIS A 296 20.95 15.67 -9.53
N VAL A 297 20.79 14.38 -9.72
CA VAL A 297 21.89 13.41 -9.65
C VAL A 297 22.57 13.33 -11.02
N THR A 298 23.89 13.51 -11.04
CA THR A 298 24.69 13.45 -12.26
C THR A 298 25.87 12.49 -12.12
N LEU A 299 26.45 12.07 -13.24
CA LEU A 299 27.72 11.35 -13.24
C LEU A 299 28.84 12.30 -12.78
N GLN A 300 29.82 11.74 -12.07
CA GLN A 300 31.02 12.45 -11.63
C GLN A 300 31.92 12.83 -12.81
#